data_AF-A0AAN6XAD3-F1
#
_entry.id   AF-A0AAN6XAD3-F1
#
_cell.length_a   1.000
_cell.length_b   1.000
_cell.length_c   1.000
_cell.angle_alpha   90.00
_cell.angle_beta   90.00
_cell.angle_gamma   90.00
#
_symmetry.space_group_name_H-M   'P 1'
#
loop_
_entity.id
_entity.type
_entity.pdbx_description
1 polymer ?
#
loop_
_entity_poly.entity_id
_entity_poly.type
_entity_poly.pdbx_seq_one_letter_code
_entity_poly.pdbx_strand_id
1 'polypeptide(L)'
;MADLLYDLLLPPGSSSSPMAAPDASSLEYLTTLASQPLSSLDTNEPQALAHSSHSLLLSLQSLSKKSHKQIIESATHHASLRTTLPALAASTAELRNALPKLDNEAVRFATTYNRDSDNDVLARRKRALLLSRNVERLVDVLELPPLLSSSISTAPVNYSSALDLNGHIRRLHSLYPKSPLVTSISTEADEAMRDMATNLILSLKAPGLKLPAALRTISWLRRVLPDLEAVATAVTASSTSSSKSNDAQERVLGAVLLVCRLATLMTTLEALEPLRELADQEKTRQKAIGSGNAWSGGQQTERYLKRYIEIFREQSFAIVNMFLKLFPTTSTITADGPAATTGSEDPLEPIPSALATFPLYLVDMLLETLRVYLPTVKDQAARDSLLTQVLYCAGSLERLGGDFGLFLASLDVGPEAEEEWVEVVKRHKALAGRLESIVGEQKKG
;
A
#
# COMPACT_ATOMS: atom_id res chain seq x y z
N MET A 1 39.07 107.63 19.09
CA MET A 1 39.13 108.02 20.52
C MET A 1 38.13 107.26 21.37
N ALA A 2 36.92 106.94 20.87
CA ALA A 2 35.95 106.12 21.61
C ALA A 2 36.45 104.70 21.92
N ASP A 3 37.13 104.03 21.00
CA ASP A 3 37.70 102.69 21.23
C ASP A 3 38.76 102.68 22.35
N LEU A 4 39.57 103.73 22.45
CA LEU A 4 40.60 103.87 23.49
C LEU A 4 39.99 104.19 24.87
N LEU A 5 38.87 104.92 24.92
CA LEU A 5 38.12 105.18 26.16
C LEU A 5 37.34 103.94 26.61
N TYR A 6 36.80 103.16 25.67
CA TYR A 6 36.17 101.85 25.93
C TYR A 6 37.16 100.90 26.60
N ASP A 7 38.40 100.84 26.09
CA ASP A 7 39.49 100.02 26.65
C ASP A 7 39.93 100.48 28.05
N LEU A 8 39.83 101.79 28.35
CA LEU A 8 40.22 102.37 29.64
C LEU A 8 39.14 102.25 30.75
N LEU A 9 37.87 102.15 30.36
CA LEU A 9 36.71 102.05 31.26
C LEU A 9 36.35 100.60 31.61
N LEU A 10 37.01 99.62 30.98
CA LEU A 10 36.91 98.22 31.34
C LEU A 10 37.51 98.01 32.76
N PRO A 11 36.74 97.48 33.73
CA PRO A 11 37.28 97.24 35.07
C PRO A 11 38.44 96.24 35.00
N PRO A 12 39.53 96.43 35.78
CA PRO A 12 40.65 95.49 35.76
C PRO A 12 40.20 94.16 36.38
N GLY A 13 39.84 93.18 35.55
CA GLY A 13 39.44 91.83 35.98
C GLY A 13 38.53 91.01 35.06
N SER A 14 38.01 91.54 33.94
CA SER A 14 37.07 90.83 33.06
C SER A 14 37.72 89.98 31.94
N SER A 15 38.93 89.46 32.15
CA SER A 15 39.71 88.74 31.12
C SER A 15 39.30 87.27 30.87
N SER A 16 38.13 86.81 31.31
CA SER A 16 37.77 85.38 31.24
C SER A 16 36.47 85.02 30.49
N SER A 17 35.90 85.93 29.69
CA SER A 17 34.79 85.59 28.78
C SER A 17 35.16 85.99 27.35
N PRO A 18 34.93 85.13 26.34
CA PRO A 18 35.36 85.42 24.97
C PRO A 18 34.69 86.70 24.47
N MET A 19 35.54 87.65 24.07
CA MET A 19 35.24 88.95 23.44
C MET A 19 33.86 89.02 22.78
N ALA A 20 32.90 89.61 23.49
CA ALA A 20 31.75 90.22 22.83
C ALA A 20 32.29 91.43 22.05
N ALA A 21 32.07 91.45 20.73
CA ALA A 21 32.35 92.61 19.92
C ALA A 21 31.67 93.86 20.54
N PRO A 22 32.27 95.06 20.45
CA PRO A 22 31.68 96.24 21.06
C PRO A 22 30.29 96.48 20.44
N ASP A 23 29.24 96.45 21.26
CA ASP A 23 27.88 96.74 20.81
C ASP A 23 27.87 98.12 20.15
N ALA A 24 27.32 98.23 18.94
CA ALA A 24 27.37 99.46 18.14
C ALA A 24 26.82 100.69 18.90
N SER A 25 25.84 100.48 19.78
CA SER A 25 25.26 101.49 20.67
C SER A 25 26.22 101.97 21.76
N SER A 26 27.10 101.10 22.26
CA SER A 26 28.10 101.45 23.27
C SER A 26 29.19 102.37 22.71
N LEU A 27 29.61 102.14 21.46
CA LEU A 27 30.57 102.99 20.76
C LEU A 27 29.96 104.35 20.43
N GLU A 28 28.71 104.39 19.97
CA GLU A 28 28.00 105.65 19.70
C GLU A 28 27.87 106.50 20.97
N TYR A 29 27.48 105.91 22.10
CA TYR A 29 27.41 106.61 23.38
C TYR A 29 28.77 107.18 23.82
N LEU A 30 29.85 106.41 23.70
CA LEU A 30 31.19 106.91 24.04
C LEU A 30 31.66 108.06 23.13
N THR A 31 31.26 108.08 21.86
CA THR A 31 31.52 109.23 20.99
C THR A 31 30.77 110.48 21.45
N THR A 32 29.53 110.34 21.93
CA THR A 32 28.75 111.47 22.45
C THR A 32 29.33 112.01 23.76
N LEU A 33 29.82 111.13 24.64
CA LEU A 33 30.48 111.48 25.89
C LEU A 33 31.78 112.29 25.66
N ALA A 34 32.56 111.91 24.65
CA ALA A 34 33.79 112.62 24.27
C ALA A 34 33.53 114.02 23.69
N SER A 35 32.29 114.35 23.32
CA SER A 35 31.92 115.62 22.68
C SER A 35 31.34 116.67 23.63
N GLN A 36 31.12 116.35 24.91
CA GLN A 36 30.52 117.26 25.90
C GLN A 36 31.56 117.97 26.80
N PRO A 37 31.28 119.20 27.30
CA PRO A 37 32.19 119.97 28.16
C PRO A 37 32.29 119.38 29.58
N LEU A 38 33.48 119.49 30.21
CA LEU A 38 33.80 118.84 31.50
C LEU A 38 32.83 119.18 32.65
N SER A 39 32.27 120.39 32.66
CA SER A 39 31.33 120.83 33.70
C SER A 39 29.96 120.15 33.62
N SER A 40 29.52 119.74 32.43
CA SER A 40 28.28 118.97 32.26
C SER A 40 28.47 117.48 32.54
N LEU A 41 29.69 116.95 32.30
CA LEU A 41 30.03 115.57 32.67
C LEU A 41 30.03 115.37 34.19
N ASP A 42 30.51 116.33 34.98
CA ASP A 42 30.66 116.13 36.43
C ASP A 42 29.32 116.27 37.18
N THR A 43 28.43 117.16 36.70
CA THR A 43 27.19 117.49 37.42
C THR A 43 25.92 116.87 36.84
N ASN A 44 25.80 116.82 35.51
CA ASN A 44 24.53 116.49 34.85
C ASN A 44 24.52 115.05 34.32
N GLU A 45 25.61 114.58 33.71
CA GLU A 45 25.69 113.23 33.15
C GLU A 45 25.50 112.10 34.19
N PRO A 46 26.14 112.11 35.38
CA PRO A 46 25.90 111.06 36.38
C PRO A 46 24.46 111.11 36.90
N GLN A 47 23.85 112.29 36.99
CA GLN A 47 22.45 112.42 37.39
C GLN A 47 21.50 111.92 36.28
N ALA A 48 21.79 112.21 35.02
CA ALA A 48 21.03 111.72 33.87
C ALA A 48 21.19 110.20 33.68
N LEU A 49 22.38 109.64 33.91
CA LEU A 49 22.64 108.21 33.87
C LEU A 49 21.97 107.50 35.07
N ALA A 50 22.04 108.07 36.26
CA ALA A 50 21.34 107.55 37.43
C ALA A 50 19.81 107.59 37.21
N HIS A 51 19.29 108.67 36.63
CA HIS A 51 17.87 108.80 36.33
C HIS A 51 17.42 107.83 35.21
N SER A 52 18.17 107.73 34.12
CA SER A 52 17.86 106.81 33.02
C SER A 52 18.01 105.35 33.44
N SER A 53 19.05 104.99 34.18
CA SER A 53 19.19 103.64 34.73
C SER A 53 18.08 103.31 35.72
N HIS A 54 17.70 104.24 36.61
CA HIS A 54 16.57 104.04 37.52
C HIS A 54 15.25 103.90 36.75
N SER A 55 15.01 104.76 35.75
CA SER A 55 13.83 104.68 34.86
C SER A 55 13.79 103.36 34.08
N LEU A 56 14.93 102.94 33.51
CA LEU A 56 15.05 101.68 32.82
C LEU A 56 14.85 100.50 33.77
N LEU A 57 15.38 100.54 34.98
CA LEU A 57 15.15 99.52 36.00
C LEU A 57 13.67 99.44 36.38
N LEU A 58 12.98 100.57 36.54
CA LEU A 58 11.53 100.57 36.78
C LEU A 58 10.76 100.05 35.57
N SER A 59 11.16 100.39 34.35
CA SER A 59 10.55 99.87 33.12
C SER A 59 10.80 98.37 32.95
N LEU A 60 12.00 97.88 33.26
CA LEU A 60 12.36 96.46 33.22
C LEU A 60 11.68 95.70 34.34
N GLN A 61 11.54 96.29 35.52
CA GLN A 61 10.81 95.69 36.63
C GLN A 61 9.32 95.61 36.32
N SER A 62 8.73 96.66 35.71
CA SER A 62 7.33 96.65 35.30
C SER A 62 7.08 95.69 34.14
N LEU A 63 7.98 95.63 33.14
CA LEU A 63 7.94 94.67 32.05
C LEU A 63 8.10 93.24 32.57
N SER A 64 9.11 92.98 33.40
CA SER A 64 9.32 91.69 34.05
C SER A 64 8.09 91.28 34.87
N LYS A 65 7.53 92.15 35.71
CA LYS A 65 6.28 91.84 36.43
C LYS A 65 5.14 91.50 35.47
N LYS A 66 4.95 92.28 34.41
CA LYS A 66 3.86 92.11 33.44
C LYS A 66 4.03 90.87 32.55
N SER A 67 5.24 90.54 32.12
CA SER A 67 5.50 89.53 31.08
C SER A 67 6.57 88.50 31.45
N HIS A 68 6.93 88.32 32.74
CA HIS A 68 7.92 87.31 33.16
C HIS A 68 7.59 85.91 32.64
N LYS A 69 6.30 85.53 32.62
CA LYS A 69 5.87 84.21 32.09
C LYS A 69 6.25 84.05 30.62
N GLN A 70 5.97 85.05 29.79
CA GLN A 70 6.30 85.02 28.36
C GLN A 70 7.82 85.00 28.12
N ILE A 71 8.59 85.69 28.96
CA ILE A 71 10.07 85.70 28.88
C ILE A 71 10.64 84.34 29.30
N ILE A 72 10.09 83.71 30.34
CA ILE A 72 10.50 82.37 30.76
C ILE A 72 10.09 81.33 29.71
N GLU A 73 8.87 81.43 29.17
CA GLU A 73 8.40 80.60 28.06
C GLU A 73 9.30 80.75 26.83
N SER A 74 9.67 81.97 26.43
CA SER A 74 10.56 82.17 25.28
C SER A 74 11.96 81.62 25.53
N ALA A 75 12.53 81.84 26.73
CA ALA A 75 13.83 81.30 27.10
C ALA A 75 13.83 79.76 27.14
N THR A 76 12.78 79.15 27.70
CA THR A 76 12.62 77.69 27.74
C THR A 76 12.39 77.12 26.34
N HIS A 77 11.59 77.77 25.49
CA HIS A 77 11.43 77.40 24.09
C HIS A 77 12.75 77.51 23.32
N HIS A 78 13.55 78.55 23.54
CA HIS A 78 14.88 78.68 22.93
C HIS A 78 15.85 77.58 23.42
N ALA A 79 15.84 77.27 24.72
CA ALA A 79 16.64 76.19 25.27
C ALA A 79 16.23 74.82 24.70
N SER A 80 14.93 74.56 24.57
CA SER A 80 14.37 73.35 23.95
C SER A 80 14.67 73.29 22.46
N LEU A 81 14.57 74.41 21.75
CA LEU A 81 14.90 74.49 20.32
C LEU A 81 16.39 74.20 20.10
N ARG A 82 17.27 74.69 20.99
CA ARG A 82 18.71 74.43 20.92
C ARG A 82 19.06 72.93 21.05
N THR A 83 18.25 72.12 21.71
CA THR A 83 18.48 70.67 21.86
C THR A 83 17.74 69.83 20.83
N THR A 84 16.52 70.21 20.49
CA THR A 84 15.66 69.48 19.53
C THR A 84 16.15 69.61 18.10
N LEU A 85 16.72 70.76 17.70
CA LEU A 85 17.19 70.97 16.33
C LEU A 85 18.40 70.09 15.97
N PRO A 86 19.43 69.94 16.84
CA PRO A 86 20.49 68.94 16.64
C PRO A 86 19.98 67.50 16.68
N ALA A 87 19.02 67.17 17.56
CA ALA A 87 18.44 65.83 17.62
C ALA A 87 17.66 65.48 16.34
N LEU A 88 16.91 66.45 15.78
CA LEU A 88 16.24 66.32 14.49
C LEU A 88 17.26 66.21 13.34
N ALA A 89 18.34 66.98 13.38
CA ALA A 89 19.41 66.87 12.38
C ALA A 89 20.08 65.49 12.42
N ALA A 90 20.30 64.94 13.62
CA ALA A 90 20.85 63.60 13.78
C ALA A 90 19.88 62.51 13.28
N SER A 91 18.59 62.58 13.65
CA SER A 91 17.59 61.59 13.22
C SER A 91 17.32 61.65 11.71
N THR A 92 17.32 62.84 11.11
CA THR A 92 17.20 63.00 9.65
C THR A 92 18.44 62.50 8.91
N ALA A 93 19.64 62.69 9.47
CA ALA A 93 20.87 62.10 8.93
C ALA A 93 20.85 60.56 9.03
N GLU A 94 20.38 60.00 10.14
CA GLU A 94 20.22 58.55 10.31
C GLU A 94 19.20 57.98 9.30
N LEU A 95 18.03 58.62 9.16
CA LEU A 95 17.01 58.22 8.18
C LEU A 95 17.57 58.26 6.76
N ARG A 96 18.28 59.33 6.40
CA ARG A 96 18.94 59.47 5.09
C ARG A 96 19.93 58.34 4.81
N ASN A 97 20.63 57.86 5.84
CA ASN A 97 21.59 56.77 5.70
C ASN A 97 20.94 55.38 5.70
N ALA A 98 19.78 55.22 6.35
CA ALA A 98 19.04 53.96 6.41
C ALA A 98 18.22 53.69 5.13
N LEU A 99 17.64 54.74 4.53
CA LEU A 99 16.79 54.62 3.34
C LEU A 99 17.44 53.88 2.16
N PRO A 100 18.69 54.18 1.73
CA PRO A 100 19.31 53.46 0.62
C PRO A 100 19.62 51.99 0.96
N LYS A 101 19.86 51.65 2.24
CA LYS A 101 20.04 50.25 2.64
C LYS A 101 18.74 49.47 2.49
N LEU A 102 17.63 50.07 2.90
CA LEU A 102 16.30 49.48 2.74
C LEU A 102 15.94 49.32 1.27
N ASP A 103 16.19 50.35 0.45
CA ASP A 103 15.89 50.31 -0.99
C ASP A 103 16.73 49.24 -1.71
N ASN A 104 18.03 49.16 -1.40
CA ASN A 104 18.90 48.10 -1.92
C ASN A 104 18.40 46.70 -1.53
N GLU A 105 17.99 46.48 -0.28
CA GLU A 105 17.43 45.18 0.13
C GLU A 105 16.06 44.91 -0.49
N ALA A 106 15.23 45.93 -0.73
CA ALA A 106 13.97 45.79 -1.45
C ALA A 106 14.18 45.41 -2.93
N VAL A 107 15.14 46.06 -3.61
CA VAL A 107 15.54 45.72 -4.98
C VAL A 107 16.16 44.33 -5.05
N ARG A 108 17.01 43.96 -4.09
CA ARG A 108 17.54 42.59 -3.98
C ARG A 108 16.41 41.59 -3.80
N PHE A 109 15.48 41.82 -2.88
CA PHE A 109 14.32 40.96 -2.69
C PHE A 109 13.47 40.83 -3.96
N ALA A 110 13.17 41.95 -4.64
CA ALA A 110 12.37 41.96 -5.85
C ALA A 110 13.04 41.22 -7.01
N THR A 111 14.35 41.38 -7.17
CA THR A 111 15.11 40.69 -8.23
C THR A 111 15.33 39.21 -7.91
N THR A 112 15.62 38.86 -6.65
CA THR A 112 15.74 37.46 -6.26
C THR A 112 14.38 36.76 -6.36
N TYR A 113 13.33 37.28 -5.75
CA TYR A 113 12.04 36.58 -5.67
C TYR A 113 11.07 36.90 -6.80
N ASN A 114 11.56 37.39 -7.94
CA ASN A 114 10.73 37.60 -9.11
C ASN A 114 10.13 36.26 -9.62
N ARG A 115 9.02 36.34 -10.36
CA ARG A 115 8.35 35.16 -10.92
C ARG A 115 9.19 34.45 -11.98
N ASP A 116 10.01 35.22 -12.69
CA ASP A 116 10.81 34.78 -13.84
C ASP A 116 12.26 34.43 -13.47
N SER A 117 12.70 34.71 -12.24
CA SER A 117 14.02 34.31 -11.76
C SER A 117 14.00 32.84 -11.29
N ASP A 118 14.90 32.03 -11.83
CA ASP A 118 15.11 30.65 -11.40
C ASP A 118 15.83 30.63 -10.05
N ASN A 119 15.02 30.69 -8.98
CA ASN A 119 15.48 30.62 -7.61
C ASN A 119 15.07 29.30 -6.97
N ASP A 120 16.04 28.53 -6.49
CA ASP A 120 15.82 27.23 -5.86
C ASP A 120 14.86 27.31 -4.67
N VAL A 121 14.91 28.40 -3.91
CA VAL A 121 14.02 28.62 -2.75
C VAL A 121 12.57 28.78 -3.20
N LEU A 122 12.32 29.52 -4.28
CA LEU A 122 10.99 29.66 -4.87
C LEU A 122 10.52 28.35 -5.48
N ALA A 123 11.39 27.62 -6.18
CA ALA A 123 11.06 26.31 -6.73
C ALA A 123 10.69 25.31 -5.63
N ARG A 124 11.47 25.26 -4.54
CA ARG A 124 11.16 24.45 -3.34
C ARG A 124 9.84 24.87 -2.70
N ARG A 125 9.58 26.16 -2.53
CA ARG A 125 8.31 26.66 -1.97
C ARG A 125 7.12 26.33 -2.87
N LYS A 126 7.26 26.50 -4.19
CA LYS A 126 6.23 26.10 -5.18
C LYS A 126 5.95 24.59 -5.08
N ARG A 127 6.99 23.74 -5.04
CA ARG A 127 6.82 22.29 -4.85
C ARG A 127 6.16 21.95 -3.52
N ALA A 128 6.56 22.59 -2.42
CA ALA A 128 5.97 22.38 -1.10
C ALA A 128 4.49 22.78 -1.07
N LEU A 129 4.10 23.90 -1.70
CA LEU A 129 2.71 24.33 -1.81
C LEU A 129 1.88 23.41 -2.71
N LEU A 130 2.46 22.89 -3.79
CA LEU A 130 1.81 21.88 -4.63
C LEU A 130 1.60 20.58 -3.85
N LEU A 131 2.57 20.16 -3.04
CA LEU A 131 2.46 18.97 -2.21
C LEU A 131 1.42 19.18 -1.11
N SER A 132 1.44 20.31 -0.38
CA SER A 132 0.48 20.58 0.68
C SER A 132 -0.95 20.63 0.18
N ARG A 133 -1.18 21.10 -1.06
CA ARG A 133 -2.52 21.12 -1.67
C ARG A 133 -3.01 19.74 -2.08
N ASN A 134 -2.11 18.82 -2.43
CA ASN A 134 -2.46 17.50 -2.94
C ASN A 134 -2.18 16.37 -1.93
N VAL A 135 -1.80 16.70 -0.70
CA VAL A 135 -1.35 15.71 0.30
C VAL A 135 -2.46 14.70 0.61
N GLU A 136 -3.71 15.16 0.79
CA GLU A 136 -4.85 14.28 1.09
C GLU A 136 -5.06 13.26 -0.03
N ARG A 137 -5.03 13.69 -1.29
CA ARG A 137 -5.17 12.79 -2.45
C ARG A 137 -4.03 11.79 -2.56
N LEU A 138 -2.81 12.18 -2.17
CA LEU A 138 -1.67 11.28 -2.17
C LEU A 138 -1.78 10.25 -1.04
N VAL A 139 -2.30 10.66 0.12
CA VAL A 139 -2.61 9.74 1.23
C VAL A 139 -3.67 8.74 0.80
N ASP A 140 -4.77 9.18 0.18
CA ASP A 140 -5.81 8.27 -0.33
C ASP A 140 -5.25 7.23 -1.30
N VAL A 141 -4.31 7.64 -2.16
CA VAL A 141 -3.63 6.74 -3.11
C VAL A 141 -2.69 5.75 -2.40
N LEU A 142 -2.00 6.20 -1.34
CA LEU A 142 -1.14 5.37 -0.50
C LEU A 142 -1.95 4.42 0.41
N GLU A 143 -3.21 4.71 0.68
CA GLU A 143 -4.12 3.84 1.45
C GLU A 143 -4.68 2.67 0.60
N LEU A 144 -4.55 2.69 -0.73
CA LEU A 144 -5.11 1.64 -1.58
C LEU A 144 -4.53 0.24 -1.31
N PRO A 145 -3.19 0.04 -1.22
CA PRO A 145 -2.63 -1.28 -0.88
C PRO A 145 -3.05 -1.82 0.50
N PRO A 146 -2.99 -1.06 1.62
CA PRO A 146 -3.43 -1.57 2.91
C PRO A 146 -4.95 -1.82 2.96
N LEU A 147 -5.77 -1.05 2.23
CA LEU A 147 -7.20 -1.35 2.09
C LEU A 147 -7.45 -2.65 1.33
N LEU A 148 -6.63 -2.93 0.32
CA LEU A 148 -6.69 -4.16 -0.45
C LEU A 148 -6.28 -5.36 0.42
N SER A 149 -5.17 -5.28 1.16
CA SER A 149 -4.73 -6.35 2.07
C SER A 149 -5.71 -6.59 3.22
N SER A 150 -6.31 -5.53 3.76
CA SER A 150 -7.39 -5.62 4.75
C SER A 150 -8.64 -6.30 4.18
N SER A 151 -9.05 -5.97 2.95
CA SER A 151 -10.22 -6.58 2.29
C SER A 151 -10.06 -8.08 2.05
N ILE A 152 -8.81 -8.56 1.92
CA ILE A 152 -8.47 -9.96 1.69
C ILE A 152 -8.33 -10.74 3.00
N SER A 153 -7.75 -10.14 4.05
CA SER A 153 -7.45 -10.84 5.31
C SER A 153 -8.53 -10.70 6.38
N THR A 154 -9.29 -9.60 6.39
CA THR A 154 -10.28 -9.34 7.44
C THR A 154 -11.63 -9.99 7.11
N ALA A 155 -12.24 -10.62 8.11
CA ALA A 155 -13.56 -11.24 7.98
C ALA A 155 -14.68 -10.20 8.24
N PRO A 156 -15.72 -10.11 7.40
CA PRO A 156 -16.03 -10.96 6.24
C PRO A 156 -15.20 -10.62 4.99
N VAL A 157 -14.61 -11.65 4.37
CA VAL A 157 -13.73 -11.47 3.22
C VAL A 157 -14.51 -10.99 2.00
N ASN A 158 -14.15 -9.82 1.47
CA ASN A 158 -14.80 -9.20 0.32
C ASN A 158 -13.88 -9.19 -0.91
N TYR A 159 -13.84 -10.33 -1.60
CA TYR A 159 -13.03 -10.48 -2.81
C TYR A 159 -13.46 -9.58 -3.97
N SER A 160 -14.73 -9.15 -4.04
CA SER A 160 -15.17 -8.22 -5.08
C SER A 160 -14.53 -6.84 -4.94
N SER A 161 -14.55 -6.25 -3.73
CA SER A 161 -13.94 -4.93 -3.53
C SER A 161 -12.43 -4.97 -3.70
N ALA A 162 -11.77 -6.06 -3.25
CA ALA A 162 -10.34 -6.25 -3.46
C ALA A 162 -9.95 -6.25 -4.94
N LEU A 163 -10.74 -6.91 -5.80
CA LEU A 163 -10.51 -6.93 -7.24
C LEU A 163 -10.77 -5.56 -7.91
N ASP A 164 -11.80 -4.83 -7.46
CA ASP A 164 -12.08 -3.49 -7.96
C ASP A 164 -10.95 -2.51 -7.60
N LEU A 165 -10.41 -2.60 -6.37
CA LEU A 165 -9.25 -1.82 -5.91
C LEU A 165 -7.99 -2.16 -6.72
N ASN A 166 -7.70 -3.44 -6.95
CA ASN A 166 -6.58 -3.86 -7.80
C ASN A 166 -6.73 -3.33 -9.24
N GLY A 167 -7.94 -3.39 -9.80
CA GLY A 167 -8.24 -2.82 -11.11
C GLY A 167 -8.00 -1.30 -11.17
N HIS A 168 -8.35 -0.57 -10.11
CA HIS A 168 -8.06 0.85 -9.99
C HIS A 168 -6.55 1.13 -9.91
N ILE A 169 -5.80 0.38 -9.09
CA ILE A 169 -4.33 0.52 -8.95
C ILE A 169 -3.63 0.27 -10.29
N ARG A 170 -4.04 -0.75 -11.04
CA ARG A 170 -3.49 -1.04 -12.39
C ARG A 170 -3.77 0.08 -13.39
N ARG A 171 -4.99 0.62 -13.38
CA ARG A 171 -5.34 1.78 -14.20
C ARG A 171 -4.53 3.01 -13.81
N LEU A 172 -4.25 3.20 -12.52
CA LEU A 172 -3.37 4.28 -12.05
C LEU A 172 -1.93 4.08 -12.55
N HIS A 173 -1.43 2.85 -12.52
CA HIS A 173 -0.10 2.50 -13.03
C HIS A 173 0.01 2.74 -14.55
N SER A 174 -1.01 2.38 -15.33
CA SER A 174 -1.01 2.62 -16.78
C SER A 174 -1.08 4.12 -17.14
N LEU A 175 -1.75 4.93 -16.32
CA LEU A 175 -1.82 6.38 -16.51
C LEU A 175 -0.50 7.09 -16.12
N TYR A 176 0.22 6.59 -15.11
CA TYR A 176 1.42 7.24 -14.56
C TYR A 176 2.63 6.29 -14.43
N PRO A 177 3.12 5.69 -15.53
CA PRO A 177 4.18 4.67 -15.49
C PRO A 177 5.56 5.24 -15.09
N LYS A 178 5.76 6.56 -15.22
CA LYS A 178 7.03 7.21 -14.85
C LYS A 178 7.16 7.52 -13.35
N SER A 179 6.09 7.31 -12.58
CA SER A 179 6.07 7.63 -11.14
C SER A 179 6.60 6.45 -10.32
N PRO A 180 7.68 6.63 -9.53
CA PRO A 180 8.20 5.56 -8.68
C PRO A 180 7.21 5.19 -7.56
N LEU A 181 6.43 6.15 -7.06
CA LEU A 181 5.42 5.92 -6.02
C LEU A 181 4.30 5.01 -6.53
N VAL A 182 3.80 5.25 -7.75
CA VAL A 182 2.75 4.41 -8.34
C VAL A 182 3.27 3.02 -8.67
N THR A 183 4.55 2.91 -9.05
CA THR A 183 5.22 1.61 -9.24
C THR A 183 5.31 0.83 -7.92
N SER A 184 5.67 1.49 -6.82
CA SER A 184 5.70 0.88 -5.48
C SER A 184 4.30 0.39 -5.04
N ILE A 185 3.26 1.19 -5.27
CA ILE A 185 1.87 0.84 -4.95
C ILE A 185 1.43 -0.38 -5.77
N SER A 186 1.76 -0.43 -7.06
CA SER A 186 1.43 -1.60 -7.89
C SER A 186 2.15 -2.86 -7.42
N THR A 187 3.43 -2.78 -7.02
CA THR A 187 4.15 -3.95 -6.52
C THR A 187 3.61 -4.48 -5.21
N GLU A 188 3.18 -3.59 -4.30
CA GLU A 188 2.55 -3.97 -3.03
C GLU A 188 1.16 -4.58 -3.26
N ALA A 189 0.39 -4.01 -4.20
CA ALA A 189 -0.88 -4.60 -4.62
C ALA A 189 -0.68 -6.01 -5.22
N ASP A 190 0.34 -6.21 -6.06
CA ASP A 190 0.67 -7.53 -6.61
C ASP A 190 1.00 -8.55 -5.51
N GLU A 191 1.71 -8.14 -4.46
CA GLU A 191 2.00 -8.99 -3.30
C GLU A 191 0.73 -9.40 -2.56
N ALA A 192 -0.15 -8.45 -2.25
CA ALA A 192 -1.42 -8.77 -1.62
C ALA A 192 -2.35 -9.60 -2.53
N MET A 193 -2.27 -9.45 -3.86
CA MET A 193 -2.99 -10.33 -4.80
C MET A 193 -2.44 -11.77 -4.80
N ARG A 194 -1.13 -11.97 -4.55
CA ARG A 194 -0.57 -13.31 -4.30
C ARG A 194 -1.14 -13.91 -3.01
N ASP A 195 -1.28 -13.12 -1.95
CA ASP A 195 -1.92 -13.57 -0.71
C ASP A 195 -3.40 -13.92 -0.89
N MET A 196 -4.12 -13.17 -1.74
CA MET A 196 -5.48 -13.56 -2.13
C MET A 196 -5.49 -14.92 -2.84
N ALA A 197 -4.56 -15.16 -3.77
CA ALA A 197 -4.47 -16.43 -4.47
C ALA A 197 -4.14 -17.60 -3.53
N THR A 198 -3.22 -17.42 -2.57
CA THR A 198 -2.91 -18.45 -1.57
C THR A 198 -4.12 -18.76 -0.68
N ASN A 199 -4.85 -17.74 -0.22
CA ASN A 199 -6.08 -17.93 0.55
C ASN A 199 -7.19 -18.66 -0.24
N LEU A 200 -7.36 -18.35 -1.52
CA LEU A 200 -8.30 -19.06 -2.40
C LEU A 200 -7.90 -20.53 -2.61
N ILE A 201 -6.60 -20.81 -2.79
CA ILE A 201 -6.06 -22.17 -2.91
C ILE A 201 -6.26 -22.96 -1.60
N LEU A 202 -6.02 -22.33 -0.45
CA LEU A 202 -6.30 -22.93 0.86
C LEU A 202 -7.79 -23.24 1.04
N SER A 203 -8.67 -22.34 0.60
CA SER A 203 -10.13 -22.58 0.59
C SER A 203 -10.50 -23.78 -0.30
N LEU A 204 -9.79 -23.99 -1.40
CA LEU A 204 -10.00 -25.13 -2.31
C LEU A 204 -9.57 -26.47 -1.69
N LYS A 205 -8.60 -26.46 -0.77
CA LYS A 205 -8.15 -27.63 -0.02
C LYS A 205 -9.08 -28.03 1.14
N ALA A 206 -10.11 -27.24 1.44
CA ALA A 206 -11.01 -27.53 2.57
C ALA A 206 -11.83 -28.83 2.35
N PRO A 207 -11.90 -29.73 3.36
CA PRO A 207 -12.49 -31.08 3.24
C PRO A 207 -14.01 -31.13 3.10
N GLY A 208 -14.71 -30.00 3.20
CA GLY A 208 -16.18 -29.90 3.09
C GLY A 208 -16.67 -28.96 1.99
N LEU A 209 -15.82 -28.63 1.01
CA LEU A 209 -16.14 -27.59 0.03
C LEU A 209 -17.24 -28.04 -0.93
N LYS A 210 -18.40 -27.38 -0.83
CA LYS A 210 -19.57 -27.58 -1.71
C LYS A 210 -19.34 -26.97 -3.10
N LEU A 211 -20.01 -27.51 -4.12
CA LEU A 211 -19.93 -27.03 -5.51
C LEU A 211 -20.15 -25.51 -5.67
N PRO A 212 -21.14 -24.85 -5.01
CA PRO A 212 -21.33 -23.41 -5.14
C PRO A 212 -20.18 -22.57 -4.54
N ALA A 213 -19.49 -23.10 -3.54
CA ALA A 213 -18.32 -22.45 -2.97
C ALA A 213 -17.11 -22.62 -3.90
N ALA A 214 -16.90 -23.82 -4.45
CA ALA A 214 -15.86 -24.10 -5.45
C ALA A 214 -16.03 -23.25 -6.73
N LEU A 215 -17.26 -23.11 -7.21
CA LEU A 215 -17.60 -22.24 -8.36
C LEU A 215 -17.17 -20.79 -8.11
N ARG A 216 -17.46 -20.27 -6.92
CA ARG A 216 -17.09 -18.90 -6.55
C ARG A 216 -15.58 -18.74 -6.42
N THR A 217 -14.89 -19.64 -5.72
CA THR A 217 -13.43 -19.56 -5.55
C THR A 217 -12.70 -19.63 -6.89
N ILE A 218 -13.11 -20.50 -7.80
CA ILE A 218 -12.53 -20.58 -9.15
C ILE A 218 -12.89 -19.35 -9.98
N SER A 219 -14.10 -18.80 -9.85
CA SER A 219 -14.48 -17.54 -10.51
C SER A 219 -13.57 -16.39 -10.08
N TRP A 220 -13.23 -16.29 -8.78
CA TRP A 220 -12.26 -15.31 -8.30
C TRP A 220 -10.85 -15.62 -8.80
N LEU A 221 -10.42 -16.89 -8.77
CA LEU A 221 -9.10 -17.31 -9.25
C LEU A 221 -8.92 -17.01 -10.75
N ARG A 222 -9.95 -17.17 -11.58
CA ARG A 222 -9.96 -16.76 -13.00
C ARG A 222 -9.66 -15.28 -13.21
N ARG A 223 -10.07 -14.43 -12.26
CA ARG A 223 -9.84 -12.97 -12.34
C ARG A 223 -8.46 -12.58 -11.83
N VAL A 224 -7.89 -13.35 -10.90
CA VAL A 224 -6.56 -13.10 -10.32
C VAL A 224 -5.43 -13.69 -11.17
N LEU A 225 -5.66 -14.80 -11.87
CA LEU A 225 -4.64 -15.50 -12.64
C LEU A 225 -4.01 -14.67 -13.78
N PRO A 226 -4.76 -13.97 -14.66
CA PRO A 226 -4.15 -13.14 -15.71
C PRO A 226 -3.28 -12.01 -15.13
N ASP A 227 -3.61 -11.55 -13.92
CA ASP A 227 -2.82 -10.54 -13.21
C ASP A 227 -1.48 -11.08 -12.72
N LEU A 228 -1.43 -12.33 -12.27
CA LEU A 228 -0.20 -13.02 -11.86
C LEU A 228 0.67 -13.40 -13.07
N GLU A 229 0.06 -13.84 -14.16
CA GLU A 229 0.75 -14.16 -15.41
C GLU A 229 1.33 -12.92 -16.09
N ALA A 230 0.65 -11.77 -16.04
CA ALA A 230 1.20 -10.50 -16.54
C ALA A 230 2.48 -10.10 -15.80
N VAL A 231 2.54 -10.34 -14.48
CA VAL A 231 3.75 -10.11 -13.68
C VAL A 231 4.85 -11.11 -14.03
N ALA A 232 4.51 -12.38 -14.25
CA ALA A 232 5.48 -13.43 -14.62
C ALA A 232 6.04 -13.25 -16.05
N THR A 233 5.19 -12.81 -16.99
CA THR A 233 5.57 -12.57 -18.40
C THR A 233 6.31 -11.25 -18.60
N ALA A 234 6.14 -10.26 -17.71
CA ALA A 234 7.02 -9.08 -17.67
C ALA A 234 8.50 -9.45 -17.40
N VAL A 235 8.75 -10.59 -16.75
CA VAL A 235 10.09 -11.15 -16.51
C VAL A 235 10.59 -11.99 -17.68
N THR A 236 9.70 -12.48 -18.54
CA THR A 236 10.01 -13.37 -19.67
C THR A 236 9.32 -12.90 -20.95
N ALA A 237 10.02 -12.06 -21.71
CA ALA A 237 9.50 -11.45 -22.93
C ALA A 237 9.12 -12.50 -24.00
N SER A 238 7.84 -12.91 -24.03
CA SER A 238 7.24 -13.60 -25.17
C SER A 238 5.76 -13.27 -25.28
N SER A 239 5.44 -12.38 -26.22
CA SER A 239 4.08 -12.00 -26.58
C SER A 239 3.52 -12.97 -27.61
N THR A 240 2.58 -13.84 -27.20
CA THR A 240 1.87 -14.71 -28.17
C THR A 240 0.37 -14.80 -27.87
N SER A 241 -0.43 -14.46 -28.89
CA SER A 241 -1.86 -14.74 -29.12
C SER A 241 -2.82 -14.89 -27.91
N SER A 242 -3.64 -13.86 -27.69
CA SER A 242 -4.65 -13.73 -26.62
C SER A 242 -5.81 -14.73 -26.60
N SER A 243 -5.99 -15.57 -27.63
CA SER A 243 -7.04 -16.61 -27.64
C SER A 243 -6.54 -17.97 -27.15
N LYS A 244 -5.25 -18.28 -27.30
CA LYS A 244 -4.62 -19.50 -26.78
C LYS A 244 -4.35 -19.40 -25.27
N SER A 245 -4.19 -18.20 -24.73
CA SER A 245 -3.96 -17.96 -23.30
C SER A 245 -5.15 -18.39 -22.44
N ASN A 246 -6.39 -18.17 -22.89
CA ASN A 246 -7.57 -18.48 -22.08
C ASN A 246 -7.77 -19.99 -21.90
N ASP A 247 -7.54 -20.79 -22.96
CA ASP A 247 -7.64 -22.25 -22.85
C ASP A 247 -6.47 -22.83 -22.02
N ALA A 248 -5.26 -22.28 -22.15
CA ALA A 248 -4.14 -22.62 -21.29
C ALA A 248 -4.43 -22.29 -19.80
N GLN A 249 -5.01 -21.12 -19.52
CA GLN A 249 -5.42 -20.73 -18.17
C GLN A 249 -6.50 -21.65 -17.61
N GLU A 250 -7.49 -22.05 -18.41
CA GLU A 250 -8.51 -23.02 -17.99
C GLU A 250 -7.90 -24.38 -17.64
N ARG A 251 -6.92 -24.85 -18.42
CA ARG A 251 -6.17 -26.08 -18.11
C ARG A 251 -5.36 -25.96 -16.82
N VAL A 252 -4.68 -24.84 -16.60
CA VAL A 252 -3.91 -24.57 -15.36
C VAL A 252 -4.83 -24.53 -14.15
N LEU A 253 -5.96 -23.82 -14.23
CA LEU A 253 -6.97 -23.78 -13.16
C LEU A 253 -7.55 -25.17 -12.87
N GLY A 254 -7.80 -25.95 -13.92
CA GLY A 254 -8.23 -27.33 -13.82
C GLY A 254 -7.20 -28.21 -13.09
N ALA A 255 -5.92 -28.10 -13.47
CA ALA A 255 -4.84 -28.83 -12.81
C ALA A 255 -4.69 -28.43 -11.33
N VAL A 256 -4.73 -27.12 -11.02
CA VAL A 256 -4.68 -26.62 -9.64
C VAL A 256 -5.85 -27.16 -8.81
N LEU A 257 -7.07 -27.20 -9.37
CA LEU A 257 -8.21 -27.82 -8.71
C LEU A 257 -7.94 -29.29 -8.38
N LEU A 258 -7.52 -30.07 -9.38
CA LEU A 258 -7.27 -31.51 -9.21
C LEU A 258 -6.17 -31.75 -8.16
N VAL A 259 -5.06 -31.01 -8.20
CA VAL A 259 -3.97 -31.13 -7.22
C VAL A 259 -4.44 -30.76 -5.82
N CYS A 260 -5.19 -29.67 -5.66
CA CYS A 260 -5.71 -29.27 -4.36
C CYS A 260 -6.65 -30.32 -3.78
N ARG A 261 -7.51 -30.90 -4.64
CA ARG A 261 -8.46 -31.93 -4.24
C ARG A 261 -7.81 -33.28 -3.98
N LEU A 262 -6.79 -33.64 -4.75
CA LEU A 262 -5.96 -34.81 -4.51
C LEU A 262 -5.24 -34.70 -3.16
N ALA A 263 -4.69 -33.53 -2.85
CA ALA A 263 -4.09 -33.29 -1.54
C ALA A 263 -5.11 -33.47 -0.41
N THR A 264 -6.34 -32.96 -0.56
CA THR A 264 -7.42 -33.22 0.41
C THR A 264 -7.74 -34.71 0.51
N LEU A 265 -7.82 -35.43 -0.60
CA LEU A 265 -8.03 -36.87 -0.62
C LEU A 265 -6.90 -37.61 0.12
N MET A 266 -5.64 -37.26 -0.14
CA MET A 266 -4.50 -37.86 0.57
C MET A 266 -4.57 -37.58 2.07
N THR A 267 -4.86 -36.35 2.49
CA THR A 267 -5.00 -36.03 3.93
C THR A 267 -6.15 -36.78 4.61
N THR A 268 -7.25 -37.03 3.89
CA THR A 268 -8.36 -37.83 4.42
C THR A 268 -8.03 -39.32 4.46
N LEU A 269 -7.20 -39.82 3.54
CA LEU A 269 -6.67 -41.18 3.56
C LEU A 269 -5.61 -41.40 4.65
N GLU A 270 -4.77 -40.40 4.89
CA GLU A 270 -3.80 -40.37 6.00
C GLU A 270 -4.50 -40.42 7.36
N ALA A 271 -5.72 -39.88 7.48
CA ALA A 271 -6.51 -40.03 8.71
C ALA A 271 -6.90 -41.49 9.02
N LEU A 272 -6.79 -42.43 8.07
CA LEU A 272 -6.92 -43.87 8.33
C LEU A 272 -5.61 -44.52 8.81
N GLU A 273 -4.53 -43.77 9.00
CA GLU A 273 -3.25 -44.27 9.52
C GLU A 273 -3.37 -45.23 10.71
N PRO A 274 -4.18 -44.97 11.77
CA PRO A 274 -4.31 -45.93 12.87
C PRO A 274 -4.90 -47.28 12.43
N LEU A 275 -5.81 -47.29 11.45
CA LEU A 275 -6.35 -48.54 10.88
C LEU A 275 -5.32 -49.23 9.98
N ARG A 276 -4.51 -48.44 9.25
CA ARG A 276 -3.41 -48.94 8.42
C ARG A 276 -2.35 -49.63 9.27
N GLU A 277 -1.94 -49.04 10.39
CA GLU A 277 -0.97 -49.64 11.31
C GLU A 277 -1.46 -50.98 11.86
N LEU A 278 -2.74 -51.10 12.20
CA LEU A 278 -3.34 -52.37 12.65
C LEU A 278 -3.31 -53.43 11.54
N ALA A 279 -3.57 -53.03 10.28
CA ALA A 279 -3.47 -53.92 9.13
C ALA A 279 -2.01 -54.34 8.87
N ASP A 280 -1.04 -53.43 9.03
CA ASP A 280 0.39 -53.71 8.87
C ASP A 280 0.92 -54.65 9.96
N GLN A 281 0.46 -54.48 11.22
CA GLN A 281 0.75 -55.40 12.32
C GLN A 281 0.17 -56.80 12.06
N GLU A 282 -1.05 -56.87 11.50
CA GLU A 282 -1.67 -58.13 11.13
C GLU A 282 -0.91 -58.84 9.99
N LYS A 283 -0.48 -58.08 8.98
CA LYS A 283 0.32 -58.56 7.84
C LYS A 283 1.70 -59.06 8.26
N THR A 284 2.41 -58.33 9.13
CA THR A 284 3.73 -58.75 9.65
C THR A 284 3.63 -60.01 10.50
N ARG A 285 2.60 -60.10 11.35
CA ARG A 285 2.32 -61.30 12.13
C ARG A 285 1.98 -62.50 11.23
N GLN A 286 1.23 -62.29 10.15
CA GLN A 286 0.93 -63.35 9.17
C GLN A 286 2.20 -63.89 8.51
N LYS A 287 3.17 -63.03 8.18
CA LYS A 287 4.49 -63.45 7.65
C LYS A 287 5.31 -64.23 8.68
N ALA A 288 5.21 -63.89 9.97
CA ALA A 288 5.95 -64.55 11.04
C ALA A 288 5.41 -65.95 11.41
N ILE A 289 4.08 -66.15 11.33
CA ILE A 289 3.43 -67.38 11.80
C ILE A 289 3.43 -68.50 10.73
N GLY A 290 3.66 -68.17 9.46
CA GLY A 290 3.61 -69.14 8.35
C GLY A 290 2.20 -69.67 8.10
N SER A 291 1.95 -70.19 6.90
CA SER A 291 0.62 -70.56 6.38
C SER A 291 -0.09 -71.72 7.14
N GLY A 292 0.53 -72.28 8.18
CA GLY A 292 0.18 -73.57 8.76
C GLY A 292 -0.89 -73.60 9.85
N ASN A 293 -1.36 -72.46 10.38
CA ASN A 293 -2.41 -72.46 11.41
C ASN A 293 -3.68 -71.75 10.91
N ALA A 294 -4.84 -72.31 11.29
CA ALA A 294 -6.20 -71.83 11.01
C ALA A 294 -6.50 -70.49 11.72
N TRP A 295 -5.70 -69.48 11.44
CA TRP A 295 -5.92 -68.12 11.86
C TRP A 295 -7.01 -67.52 10.95
N SER A 296 -8.15 -67.11 11.51
CA SER A 296 -9.17 -66.23 10.89
C SER A 296 -8.66 -64.79 10.71
N GLY A 297 -7.54 -64.66 10.00
CA GLY A 297 -6.72 -63.44 9.95
C GLY A 297 -7.23 -62.55 8.84
N GLY A 298 -7.11 -61.24 9.04
CA GLY A 298 -7.49 -60.23 8.08
C GLY A 298 -8.68 -59.37 8.49
N GLN A 299 -9.24 -59.52 9.70
CA GLN A 299 -10.38 -58.71 10.14
C GLN A 299 -10.04 -57.22 10.28
N GLN A 300 -8.82 -56.88 10.72
CA GLN A 300 -8.40 -55.49 10.81
C GLN A 300 -8.05 -54.94 9.42
N THR A 301 -7.44 -55.79 8.59
CA THR A 301 -7.15 -55.45 7.19
C THR A 301 -8.41 -55.24 6.36
N GLU A 302 -9.45 -56.05 6.58
CA GLU A 302 -10.78 -55.88 6.00
C GLU A 302 -11.42 -54.56 6.43
N ARG A 303 -11.40 -54.24 7.73
CA ARG A 303 -11.93 -52.96 8.25
C ARG A 303 -11.23 -51.75 7.63
N TYR A 304 -9.90 -51.82 7.51
CA TYR A 304 -9.11 -50.79 6.83
C TYR A 304 -9.51 -50.67 5.36
N LEU A 305 -9.49 -51.77 4.59
CA LEU A 305 -9.83 -51.78 3.17
C LEU A 305 -11.24 -51.29 2.91
N LYS A 306 -12.22 -51.73 3.69
CA LYS A 306 -13.61 -51.29 3.58
C LYS A 306 -13.73 -49.78 3.76
N ARG A 307 -13.10 -49.24 4.81
CA ARG A 307 -13.16 -47.79 5.07
C ARG A 307 -12.37 -46.99 4.02
N TYR A 308 -11.25 -47.52 3.56
CA TYR A 308 -10.45 -46.94 2.48
C TYR A 308 -11.26 -46.85 1.18
N ILE A 309 -11.88 -47.94 0.73
CA ILE A 309 -12.68 -47.98 -0.50
C ILE A 309 -13.90 -47.05 -0.40
N GLU A 310 -14.56 -47.00 0.76
CA GLU A 310 -15.67 -46.06 1.01
C GLU A 310 -15.25 -44.59 0.82
N ILE A 311 -14.18 -44.16 1.49
CA ILE A 311 -13.70 -42.78 1.42
C ILE A 311 -13.14 -42.49 0.02
N PHE A 312 -12.32 -43.39 -0.53
CA PHE A 312 -11.75 -43.24 -1.87
C PHE A 312 -12.85 -43.08 -2.91
N ARG A 313 -13.89 -43.93 -2.89
CA ARG A 313 -15.01 -43.87 -3.84
C ARG A 313 -15.77 -42.55 -3.72
N GLU A 314 -16.12 -42.13 -2.50
CA GLU A 314 -16.87 -40.90 -2.28
C GLU A 314 -16.07 -39.67 -2.74
N GLN A 315 -14.80 -39.58 -2.34
CA GLN A 315 -13.94 -38.44 -2.66
C GLN A 315 -13.57 -38.41 -4.15
N SER A 316 -13.15 -39.53 -4.74
CA SER A 316 -12.82 -39.60 -6.18
C SER A 316 -14.01 -39.19 -7.06
N PHE A 317 -15.21 -39.72 -6.77
CA PHE A 317 -16.43 -39.34 -7.48
C PHE A 317 -16.74 -37.85 -7.31
N ALA A 318 -16.65 -37.31 -6.09
CA ALA A 318 -16.90 -35.90 -5.81
C ALA A 318 -15.93 -34.98 -6.57
N ILE A 319 -14.65 -35.35 -6.66
CA ILE A 319 -13.61 -34.56 -7.33
C ILE A 319 -13.84 -34.52 -8.84
N VAL A 320 -14.01 -35.68 -9.48
CA VAL A 320 -14.21 -35.76 -10.93
C VAL A 320 -15.54 -35.10 -11.33
N ASN A 321 -16.63 -35.35 -10.60
CA ASN A 321 -17.92 -34.70 -10.85
C ASN A 321 -17.85 -33.17 -10.66
N MET A 322 -17.11 -32.71 -9.65
CA MET A 322 -16.90 -31.28 -9.44
C MET A 322 -16.13 -30.66 -10.60
N PHE A 323 -15.04 -31.31 -11.04
CA PHE A 323 -14.26 -30.86 -12.19
C PHE A 323 -15.11 -30.76 -13.46
N LEU A 324 -15.85 -31.82 -13.81
CA LEU A 324 -16.69 -31.86 -15.02
C LEU A 324 -17.75 -30.74 -15.04
N LYS A 325 -18.31 -30.40 -13.86
CA LYS A 325 -19.27 -29.29 -13.73
C LYS A 325 -18.63 -27.90 -13.82
N LEU A 326 -17.35 -27.78 -13.47
CA LEU A 326 -16.62 -26.51 -13.45
C LEU A 326 -15.93 -26.20 -14.78
N PHE A 327 -15.57 -27.23 -15.53
CA PHE A 327 -14.80 -27.15 -16.78
C PHE A 327 -15.47 -27.97 -17.91
N PRO A 328 -16.68 -27.59 -18.37
CA PRO A 328 -17.43 -28.34 -19.38
C PRO A 328 -16.70 -28.41 -20.74
N THR A 329 -15.92 -27.39 -21.10
CA THR A 329 -15.15 -27.27 -22.35
C THR A 329 -13.99 -28.26 -22.45
N THR A 330 -13.35 -28.58 -21.33
CA THR A 330 -12.25 -29.57 -21.29
C THR A 330 -12.72 -31.02 -21.45
N SER A 331 -14.03 -31.25 -21.26
CA SER A 331 -14.67 -32.57 -21.34
C SER A 331 -14.99 -32.98 -22.79
N THR A 332 -15.19 -32.01 -23.70
CA THR A 332 -15.52 -32.30 -25.10
C THR A 332 -14.30 -32.75 -25.89
N ILE A 333 -13.10 -32.35 -25.48
CA ILE A 333 -11.83 -32.74 -26.11
C ILE A 333 -11.54 -34.24 -25.88
N THR A 334 -12.13 -34.85 -24.86
CA THR A 334 -11.98 -36.29 -24.57
C THR A 334 -13.04 -37.18 -25.23
N ALA A 335 -14.11 -36.60 -25.78
CA ALA A 335 -15.23 -37.36 -26.36
C ALA A 335 -15.10 -37.54 -27.89
N ASP A 336 -14.56 -36.55 -28.59
CA ASP A 336 -14.13 -36.72 -29.98
C ASP A 336 -12.65 -37.13 -29.97
N GLY A 337 -12.30 -38.17 -30.74
CA GLY A 337 -10.91 -38.57 -30.97
C GLY A 337 -10.04 -37.42 -31.48
N PRO A 338 -8.72 -37.60 -31.70
CA PRO A 338 -7.79 -36.50 -31.96
C PRO A 338 -8.27 -35.72 -33.18
N ALA A 339 -8.91 -34.58 -32.94
CA ALA A 339 -9.40 -33.71 -33.98
C ALA A 339 -8.17 -33.05 -34.59
N ALA A 340 -7.89 -33.43 -35.83
CA ALA A 340 -6.87 -32.84 -36.67
C ALA A 340 -7.00 -31.31 -36.69
N THR A 341 -6.11 -30.62 -35.98
CA THR A 341 -5.81 -29.21 -36.21
C THR A 341 -4.69 -29.14 -37.23
N THR A 342 -5.07 -28.86 -38.48
CA THR A 342 -4.16 -28.44 -39.53
C THR A 342 -3.43 -27.15 -39.11
N GLY A 343 -2.12 -27.22 -38.91
CA GLY A 343 -1.24 -26.03 -38.91
C GLY A 343 -0.15 -26.02 -37.84
N SER A 344 1.04 -26.52 -38.21
CA SER A 344 2.35 -26.28 -37.56
C SER A 344 2.37 -26.43 -36.03
N GLU A 345 2.19 -27.65 -35.53
CA GLU A 345 2.31 -27.96 -34.10
C GLU A 345 3.66 -28.61 -33.79
N ASP A 346 4.29 -28.14 -32.71
CA ASP A 346 5.41 -28.79 -32.05
C ASP A 346 4.88 -30.10 -31.43
N PRO A 347 5.40 -31.29 -31.76
CA PRO A 347 4.80 -32.60 -31.40
C PRO A 347 4.78 -32.93 -29.89
N LEU A 348 5.22 -32.00 -29.03
CA LEU A 348 5.20 -32.10 -27.56
C LEU A 348 4.13 -31.24 -26.90
N GLU A 349 3.40 -30.42 -27.66
CA GLU A 349 2.29 -29.61 -27.16
C GLU A 349 1.01 -30.03 -27.91
N PRO A 350 0.12 -30.80 -27.28
CA PRO A 350 -0.37 -30.46 -25.96
C PRO A 350 -0.13 -31.56 -24.92
N ILE A 351 0.33 -31.16 -23.73
CA ILE A 351 0.29 -31.98 -22.52
C ILE A 351 -1.14 -32.57 -22.41
N PRO A 352 -1.31 -33.88 -22.20
CA PRO A 352 -2.63 -34.50 -22.06
C PRO A 352 -3.48 -33.72 -21.04
N SER A 353 -4.77 -33.56 -21.33
CA SER A 353 -5.71 -32.91 -20.40
C SER A 353 -5.53 -33.49 -19.00
N ALA A 354 -5.38 -32.65 -17.98
CA ALA A 354 -5.12 -33.11 -16.61
C ALA A 354 -6.21 -34.08 -16.11
N LEU A 355 -7.42 -34.02 -16.67
CA LEU A 355 -8.49 -34.97 -16.42
C LEU A 355 -8.24 -36.35 -17.06
N ALA A 356 -7.52 -36.48 -18.17
CA ALA A 356 -7.24 -37.79 -18.77
C ALA A 356 -6.30 -38.63 -17.89
N THR A 357 -5.31 -37.98 -17.27
CA THR A 357 -4.31 -38.64 -16.41
C THR A 357 -4.80 -38.85 -14.98
N PHE A 358 -5.73 -38.01 -14.49
CA PHE A 358 -6.13 -38.02 -13.09
C PHE A 358 -6.89 -39.28 -12.64
N PRO A 359 -7.93 -39.77 -13.35
CA PRO A 359 -8.56 -41.05 -13.06
C PRO A 359 -7.56 -42.21 -13.12
N LEU A 360 -6.63 -42.22 -14.07
CA LEU A 360 -5.59 -43.26 -14.14
C LEU A 360 -4.71 -43.28 -12.89
N TYR A 361 -4.30 -42.11 -12.40
CA TYR A 361 -3.55 -41.98 -11.15
C TYR A 361 -4.37 -42.46 -9.93
N LEU A 362 -5.66 -42.10 -9.86
CA LEU A 362 -6.55 -42.57 -8.80
C LEU A 362 -6.70 -44.09 -8.82
N VAL A 363 -6.82 -44.68 -10.00
CA VAL A 363 -6.91 -46.13 -10.19
C VAL A 363 -5.64 -46.81 -9.74
N ASP A 364 -4.48 -46.31 -10.17
CA ASP A 364 -3.20 -46.90 -9.78
C ASP A 364 -3.02 -46.91 -8.26
N MET A 365 -3.34 -45.80 -7.58
CA MET A 365 -3.32 -45.72 -6.12
C MET A 365 -4.29 -46.71 -5.44
N LEU A 366 -5.48 -46.96 -6.02
CA LEU A 366 -6.41 -47.99 -5.54
C LEU A 366 -5.86 -49.40 -5.78
N LEU A 367 -5.29 -49.68 -6.95
CA LEU A 367 -4.74 -50.99 -7.28
C LEU A 367 -3.52 -51.32 -6.43
N GLU A 368 -2.62 -50.36 -6.20
CA GLU A 368 -1.48 -50.53 -5.31
C GLU A 368 -1.93 -50.90 -3.88
N THR A 369 -2.90 -50.18 -3.33
CA THR A 369 -3.42 -50.49 -1.99
C THR A 369 -4.10 -51.86 -1.94
N LEU A 370 -4.87 -52.24 -2.95
CA LEU A 370 -5.47 -53.58 -3.06
C LEU A 370 -4.40 -54.67 -3.17
N ARG A 371 -3.37 -54.52 -4.03
CA ARG A 371 -2.26 -55.49 -4.14
C ARG A 371 -1.54 -55.71 -2.82
N VAL A 372 -1.39 -54.65 -2.02
CA VAL A 372 -0.65 -54.70 -0.75
C VAL A 372 -1.45 -55.39 0.35
N TYR A 373 -2.76 -55.17 0.45
CA TYR A 373 -3.58 -55.59 1.60
C TYR A 373 -4.58 -56.71 1.31
N LEU A 374 -5.11 -56.83 0.09
CA LEU A 374 -6.12 -57.84 -0.24
C LEU A 374 -5.66 -59.29 -0.02
N PRO A 375 -4.39 -59.70 -0.32
CA PRO A 375 -3.93 -61.07 -0.09
C PRO A 375 -3.91 -61.51 1.39
N THR A 376 -4.02 -60.58 2.33
CA THR A 376 -4.02 -60.90 3.78
C THR A 376 -5.41 -61.30 4.29
N VAL A 377 -6.47 -60.96 3.55
CA VAL A 377 -7.86 -61.31 3.89
C VAL A 377 -8.12 -62.73 3.39
N LYS A 378 -8.33 -63.68 4.30
CA LYS A 378 -8.58 -65.10 3.96
C LYS A 378 -10.06 -65.49 3.89
N ASP A 379 -10.94 -64.70 4.49
CA ASP A 379 -12.38 -64.99 4.50
C ASP A 379 -13.02 -64.67 3.15
N GLN A 380 -13.64 -65.67 2.51
CA GLN A 380 -14.23 -65.54 1.18
C GLN A 380 -15.40 -64.56 1.16
N ALA A 381 -16.21 -64.53 2.22
CA ALA A 381 -17.35 -63.62 2.30
C ALA A 381 -16.88 -62.16 2.39
N ALA A 382 -15.84 -61.89 3.17
CA ALA A 382 -15.21 -60.57 3.28
C ALA A 382 -14.56 -60.14 1.94
N ARG A 383 -13.84 -61.04 1.27
CA ARG A 383 -13.25 -60.78 -0.05
C ARG A 383 -14.31 -60.46 -1.08
N ASP A 384 -15.35 -61.29 -1.22
CA ASP A 384 -16.47 -61.04 -2.13
C ASP A 384 -17.14 -59.68 -1.87
N SER A 385 -17.28 -59.28 -0.60
CA SER A 385 -17.81 -57.98 -0.21
C SER A 385 -16.91 -56.82 -0.66
N LEU A 386 -15.61 -56.89 -0.39
CA LEU A 386 -14.62 -55.88 -0.80
C LEU A 386 -14.52 -55.76 -2.32
N LEU A 387 -14.46 -56.88 -3.03
CA LEU A 387 -14.44 -56.93 -4.49
C LEU A 387 -15.70 -56.28 -5.07
N THR A 388 -16.86 -56.60 -4.52
CA THR A 388 -18.12 -55.96 -4.92
C THR A 388 -18.09 -54.44 -4.69
N GLN A 389 -17.53 -53.97 -3.57
CA GLN A 389 -17.35 -52.53 -3.31
C GLN A 389 -16.41 -51.86 -4.32
N VAL A 390 -15.33 -52.54 -4.72
CA VAL A 390 -14.42 -52.06 -5.77
C VAL A 390 -15.14 -51.98 -7.13
N LEU A 391 -15.98 -52.95 -7.48
CA LEU A 391 -16.81 -52.89 -8.69
C LEU A 391 -17.80 -51.71 -8.64
N TYR A 392 -18.42 -51.44 -7.49
CA TYR A 392 -19.27 -50.26 -7.33
C TYR A 392 -18.48 -48.94 -7.41
N CYS A 393 -17.21 -48.94 -7.02
CA CYS A 393 -16.29 -47.82 -7.21
C CYS A 393 -15.96 -47.62 -8.69
N ALA A 394 -15.61 -48.70 -9.40
CA ALA A 394 -15.37 -48.69 -10.84
C ALA A 394 -16.57 -48.16 -11.61
N GLY A 395 -17.77 -48.71 -11.37
CA GLY A 395 -19.00 -48.25 -12.03
C GLY A 395 -19.38 -46.80 -11.69
N SER A 396 -18.97 -46.26 -10.54
CA SER A 396 -19.19 -44.83 -10.23
C SER A 396 -18.25 -43.88 -10.97
N LEU A 397 -17.00 -44.30 -11.26
CA LEU A 397 -16.06 -43.52 -12.06
C LEU A 397 -16.24 -43.74 -13.57
N GLU A 398 -16.72 -44.91 -14.00
CA GLU A 398 -17.05 -45.22 -15.39
C GLU A 398 -18.09 -44.24 -15.94
N ARG A 399 -19.11 -43.90 -15.14
CA ARG A 399 -20.12 -42.87 -15.46
C ARG A 399 -19.51 -41.48 -15.71
N LEU A 400 -18.28 -41.26 -15.27
CA LEU A 400 -17.55 -40.00 -15.40
C LEU A 400 -16.40 -40.10 -16.42
N GLY A 401 -16.34 -41.19 -17.22
CA GLY A 401 -15.37 -41.38 -18.31
C GLY A 401 -14.09 -42.10 -17.92
N GLY A 402 -14.00 -42.66 -16.70
CA GLY A 402 -12.87 -43.49 -16.26
C GLY A 402 -13.26 -44.95 -16.18
N ASP A 403 -13.28 -45.68 -17.31
CA ASP A 403 -13.41 -47.14 -17.29
C ASP A 403 -12.07 -47.78 -16.93
N PHE A 404 -12.03 -48.42 -15.76
CA PHE A 404 -10.89 -49.22 -15.31
C PHE A 404 -11.29 -50.63 -14.88
N GLY A 405 -12.47 -51.10 -15.29
CA GLY A 405 -12.84 -52.50 -15.14
C GLY A 405 -11.80 -53.43 -15.77
N LEU A 406 -11.18 -53.00 -16.88
CA LEU A 406 -10.10 -53.72 -17.54
C LEU A 406 -8.79 -53.75 -16.72
N PHE A 407 -8.45 -52.68 -16.01
CA PHE A 407 -7.26 -52.64 -15.13
C PHE A 407 -7.46 -53.44 -13.84
N LEU A 408 -8.70 -53.62 -13.40
CA LEU A 408 -9.04 -54.55 -12.33
C LEU A 408 -8.88 -56.01 -12.78
N ALA A 409 -9.11 -56.32 -14.06
CA ALA A 409 -8.89 -57.65 -14.60
C ALA A 409 -7.40 -58.02 -14.74
N SER A 410 -6.49 -57.04 -14.77
CA SER A 410 -5.04 -57.26 -14.75
C SER A 410 -4.44 -57.24 -13.33
N LEU A 411 -5.27 -57.22 -12.30
CA LEU A 411 -4.85 -57.24 -10.91
C LEU A 411 -4.40 -58.66 -10.52
N ASP A 412 -3.09 -58.93 -10.61
CA ASP A 412 -2.49 -60.17 -10.12
C ASP A 412 -2.48 -60.18 -8.57
N VAL A 413 -3.54 -60.74 -7.97
CA VAL A 413 -3.68 -60.93 -6.51
C VAL A 413 -3.35 -62.37 -6.12
N GLY A 414 -2.68 -63.13 -7.00
CA GLY A 414 -2.26 -64.52 -6.78
C GLY A 414 -3.04 -65.54 -7.62
N PRO A 415 -2.58 -66.81 -7.64
CA PRO A 415 -2.99 -67.83 -8.62
C PRO A 415 -4.45 -68.27 -8.53
N GLU A 416 -5.12 -68.07 -7.39
CA GLU A 416 -6.55 -68.40 -7.20
C GLU A 416 -7.45 -67.15 -7.30
N ALA A 417 -6.87 -65.95 -7.35
CA ALA A 417 -7.63 -64.70 -7.31
C ALA A 417 -8.29 -64.36 -8.65
N GLU A 418 -7.70 -64.77 -9.77
CA GLU A 418 -8.27 -64.53 -11.11
C GLU A 418 -9.63 -65.23 -11.27
N GLU A 419 -9.77 -66.46 -10.81
CA GLU A 419 -11.03 -67.23 -10.87
C GLU A 419 -12.12 -66.59 -10.00
N GLU A 420 -11.78 -66.19 -8.77
CA GLU A 420 -12.69 -65.49 -7.86
C GLU A 420 -13.15 -64.14 -8.40
N TRP A 421 -12.23 -63.36 -8.98
CA TRP A 421 -12.54 -62.09 -9.63
C TRP A 421 -13.51 -62.29 -10.79
N VAL A 422 -13.29 -63.29 -11.65
CA VAL A 422 -14.18 -63.62 -12.77
C VAL A 422 -15.57 -64.01 -12.26
N GLU A 423 -15.67 -64.77 -11.18
CA GLU A 423 -16.96 -65.11 -10.57
C GLU A 423 -17.70 -63.90 -9.99
N VAL A 424 -17.00 -63.03 -9.27
CA VAL A 424 -17.60 -61.82 -8.68
C VAL A 424 -18.03 -60.84 -9.78
N VAL A 425 -17.23 -60.67 -10.83
CA VAL A 425 -17.59 -59.85 -12.01
C VAL A 425 -18.81 -60.44 -12.73
N LYS A 426 -18.87 -61.77 -12.90
CA LYS A 426 -20.04 -62.45 -13.52
C LYS A 426 -21.30 -62.28 -12.66
N ARG A 427 -21.19 -62.43 -11.33
CA ARG A 427 -22.29 -62.18 -10.38
C ARG A 427 -22.75 -60.73 -10.42
N HIS A 428 -21.83 -59.77 -10.39
CA HIS A 428 -22.15 -58.34 -10.47
C HIS A 428 -22.81 -57.97 -11.81
N LYS A 429 -22.31 -58.48 -12.94
CA LYS A 429 -22.91 -58.25 -14.27
C LYS A 429 -24.33 -58.83 -14.37
N ALA A 430 -24.57 -60.01 -13.76
CA ALA A 430 -25.90 -60.59 -13.68
C ALA A 430 -26.87 -59.77 -12.79
N LEU A 431 -26.38 -59.22 -11.68
CA LEU A 431 -27.16 -58.35 -10.79
C LEU A 431 -27.46 -56.99 -11.43
N ALA A 432 -26.48 -56.39 -12.12
CA ALA A 432 -26.65 -55.14 -12.86
C ALA A 432 -27.67 -55.31 -14.00
N GLY A 433 -27.57 -56.38 -14.80
CA GLY A 433 -28.53 -56.68 -15.87
C GLY A 433 -29.95 -56.93 -15.34
N ARG A 434 -30.09 -57.52 -14.15
CA ARG A 434 -31.39 -57.72 -13.49
C ARG A 434 -31.98 -56.42 -12.95
N LEU A 435 -31.15 -55.50 -12.45
CA LEU A 435 -31.59 -54.16 -12.02
C LEU A 435 -32.01 -53.31 -13.22
N GLU A 436 -31.28 -53.38 -14.34
CA GLU A 436 -31.63 -52.69 -15.58
C GLU A 436 -32.94 -53.22 -16.19
N SER A 437 -33.20 -54.53 -16.12
CA SER A 437 -34.49 -55.09 -16.56
C SER A 437 -35.66 -54.59 -15.70
N ILE A 438 -35.48 -54.53 -14.37
CA ILE A 438 -36.51 -54.05 -13.44
C ILE A 438 -36.79 -52.54 -13.63
N VAL A 439 -35.75 -51.73 -13.83
CA VAL A 439 -35.89 -50.29 -14.10
C VAL A 439 -36.48 -50.04 -15.50
N GLY A 440 -36.14 -50.88 -16.48
CA GLY A 440 -36.69 -50.84 -17.84
C GLY A 440 -38.18 -51.22 -17.90
N GLU A 441 -38.63 -52.16 -17.06
CA GLU A 441 -40.04 -52.51 -16.92
C GLU A 441 -40.85 -51.41 -16.22
N GLN A 442 -40.30 -50.72 -15.23
CA GLN A 442 -40.97 -49.58 -14.58
C GLN A 442 -41.13 -48.35 -15.50
N LYS A 443 -40.29 -48.19 -16.53
CA LYS A 443 -40.36 -47.07 -17.48
C LYS A 443 -41.35 -47.29 -18.63
N LYS A 444 -41.92 -48.50 -18.74
CA LYS A 444 -42.91 -48.91 -19.77
C LYS A 444 -44.32 -49.13 -19.21
N GLY A 445 -44.55 -48.82 -17.94
CA GLY A 445 -45.86 -48.86 -17.28
C GLY A 445 -46.59 -47.53 -17.33
#